data_AF-A0A644V8G6-F1
#
_entry.id   AF-A0A644V8G6-F1
#
_cell.length_a   1.000
_cell.length_b   1.000
_cell.length_c   1.000
_cell.angle_alpha   90.00
_cell.angle_beta   90.00
_cell.angle_gamma   90.00
#
_symmetry.space_group_name_H-M   'P 1'
#
loop_
_entity.id
_entity.type
_entity.pdbx_description
1 polymer ?
#
loop_
_entity_poly.entity_id
_entity_poly.type
_entity_poly.pdbx_seq_one_letter_code
_entity_poly.pdbx_strand_id
1 'polypeptide(L)'
;MQNLLQEYSVSSQYFAPRGRERLMFLGEQIAQRHLQFNDRLIGIVGDAGSGKSSLIKGMFPGLELSNDDDVLNPRKIMQVREGLDDLKDSGSYHIDMRFQTAFTQMYEIVDFVKNVLSRKRRVIVEHFDLLYPALGINADIIVGIGEEIIVTRPSVFGPLPGSIYEIVHKSLTYRKMAHTAEDVTMQILEEEFDICHDCYFSSDIRKGFVLKFPQEPFIDLGRLSKRIKETLDLAMPVSYYDENHIKIGEKIVVCDGPRLHVSNTSKVLNFSLVQRLVKDPRTSTWCLVGLIDNNSDELENRNTVHFLKRKD
;
A
#
# COMPACT_ATOMS: atom_id res chain seq x y z
N MET A 1 33.22 -4.34 3.81
CA MET A 1 32.78 -3.30 2.86
C MET A 1 31.83 -2.41 3.63
N GLN A 2 32.12 -1.10 3.75
CA GLN A 2 31.25 -0.18 4.48
C GLN A 2 29.88 -0.07 3.77
N ASN A 3 28.77 -0.23 4.50
CA ASN A 3 27.44 0.00 3.97
C ASN A 3 27.08 1.48 4.12
N LEU A 4 27.61 2.31 3.21
CA LEU A 4 27.45 3.76 3.23
C LEU A 4 25.97 4.20 3.24
N LEU A 5 25.07 3.45 2.59
CA LEU A 5 23.64 3.77 2.61
C LEU A 5 23.02 3.61 4.00
N GLN A 6 23.44 2.60 4.76
CA GLN A 6 23.00 2.42 6.14
C GLN A 6 23.55 3.52 7.07
N GLU A 7 24.73 4.06 6.77
CA GLU A 7 25.31 5.19 7.53
C GLU A 7 24.60 6.52 7.23
N TYR A 8 24.11 6.73 6.01
CA TYR A 8 23.54 8.02 5.56
C TYR A 8 22.01 8.06 5.51
N SER A 9 21.31 6.92 5.58
CA SER A 9 19.85 6.86 5.42
C SER A 9 19.17 6.02 6.49
N VAL A 10 18.39 6.68 7.35
CA VAL A 10 17.57 6.03 8.40
C VAL A 10 16.27 5.45 7.82
N SER A 11 15.52 6.25 7.07
CA SER A 11 14.31 5.82 6.39
C SER A 11 13.95 6.75 5.24
N SER A 12 13.25 6.20 4.25
CA SER A 12 12.60 6.96 3.17
C SER A 12 11.10 6.69 3.19
N GLN A 13 10.30 7.72 2.91
CA GLN A 13 8.84 7.62 2.86
C GLN A 13 8.32 8.04 1.49
N TYR A 14 7.35 7.29 1.01
CA TYR A 14 6.62 7.53 -0.22
C TYR A 14 5.12 7.53 0.07
N PHE A 15 4.34 8.28 -0.69
CA PHE A 15 2.91 8.01 -0.75
C PHE A 15 2.69 6.63 -1.34
N ALA A 16 1.77 5.85 -0.78
CA ALA A 16 1.38 4.58 -1.38
C ALA A 16 0.26 4.86 -2.39
N PRO A 17 0.55 4.93 -3.70
CA PRO A 17 -0.44 5.31 -4.69
C PRO A 17 -1.54 4.25 -4.78
N ARG A 18 -2.77 4.67 -5.05
CA ARG A 18 -3.84 3.74 -5.48
C ARG A 18 -3.57 3.29 -6.91
N GLY A 19 -4.06 2.12 -7.28
CA GLY A 19 -3.79 1.55 -8.60
C GLY A 19 -2.61 0.59 -8.62
N ARG A 20 -2.84 -0.59 -9.19
CA ARG A 20 -1.83 -1.64 -9.39
C ARG A 20 -0.62 -1.13 -10.18
N GLU A 21 -0.84 -0.46 -11.31
CA GLU A 21 0.23 0.04 -12.18
C GLU A 21 1.10 1.09 -11.48
N ARG A 22 0.45 2.02 -10.75
CA ARG A 22 1.15 3.07 -9.99
C ARG A 22 2.01 2.47 -8.86
N LEU A 23 1.52 1.43 -8.19
CA LEU A 23 2.31 0.69 -7.19
C LEU A 23 3.48 -0.08 -7.80
N MET A 24 3.28 -0.72 -8.95
CA MET A 24 4.37 -1.41 -9.67
C MET A 24 5.46 -0.42 -10.10
N PHE A 25 5.07 0.72 -10.68
CA PHE A 25 6.02 1.79 -11.04
C PHE A 25 6.79 2.33 -9.83
N LEU A 26 6.10 2.56 -8.70
CA LEU A 26 6.78 2.97 -7.48
C LEU A 26 7.73 1.88 -6.95
N GLY A 27 7.37 0.60 -7.07
CA GLY A 27 8.24 -0.53 -6.74
C GLY A 27 9.54 -0.51 -7.54
N GLU A 28 9.47 -0.25 -8.85
CA GLU A 28 10.65 -0.09 -9.70
C GLU A 28 11.56 1.04 -9.19
N GLN A 29 10.98 2.19 -8.86
CA GLN A 29 11.72 3.34 -8.33
C GLN A 29 12.36 3.05 -6.97
N ILE A 30 11.68 2.30 -6.09
CA ILE A 30 12.22 1.88 -4.80
C ILE A 30 13.39 0.92 -5.02
N ALA A 31 13.26 -0.05 -5.93
CA ALA A 31 14.32 -0.98 -6.27
C ALA A 31 15.56 -0.23 -6.79
N GLN A 32 15.39 0.68 -7.74
CA GLN A 32 16.49 1.46 -8.32
C GLN A 32 17.23 2.32 -7.28
N ARG A 33 16.52 2.88 -6.30
CA ARG A 33 17.12 3.79 -5.31
C ARG A 33 17.70 3.09 -4.09
N HIS A 34 17.06 2.00 -3.66
CA HIS A 34 17.34 1.41 -2.35
C HIS A 34 17.95 0.02 -2.40
N LEU A 35 17.69 -0.79 -3.43
CA LEU A 35 18.24 -2.14 -3.48
C LEU A 35 19.70 -2.14 -3.93
N GLN A 36 20.52 -2.87 -3.18
CA GLN A 36 21.90 -3.18 -3.52
C GLN A 36 22.02 -4.65 -3.96
N PHE A 37 23.06 -4.92 -4.74
CA PHE A 37 23.37 -6.27 -5.20
C PHE A 37 23.53 -7.27 -4.04
N ASN A 38 24.07 -6.82 -2.91
CA ASN A 38 24.32 -7.67 -1.74
C ASN A 38 23.10 -7.82 -0.81
N ASP A 39 21.99 -7.13 -1.06
CA ASP A 39 20.77 -7.32 -0.28
C ASP A 39 20.13 -8.67 -0.64
N ARG A 40 20.04 -9.53 0.36
CA ARG A 40 19.58 -10.92 0.21
C ARG A 40 18.34 -11.21 1.05
N LEU A 41 18.19 -10.62 2.23
CA LEU A 41 16.98 -10.76 3.02
C LEU A 41 16.14 -9.50 2.88
N ILE A 42 15.04 -9.60 2.13
CA ILE A 42 14.13 -8.48 1.89
C ILE A 42 12.86 -8.73 2.69
N GLY A 43 12.60 -7.90 3.70
CA GLY A 43 11.39 -8.00 4.53
C GLY A 43 10.30 -7.08 4.01
N ILE A 44 9.13 -7.61 3.67
CA ILE A 44 7.94 -6.83 3.32
C ILE A 44 6.95 -6.94 4.48
N VAL A 45 6.48 -5.81 5.00
CA VAL A 45 5.51 -5.76 6.10
C VAL A 45 4.29 -4.92 5.72
N GLY A 46 3.11 -5.35 6.14
CA GLY A 46 1.85 -4.69 5.83
C GLY A 46 0.71 -5.67 5.69
N ASP A 47 -0.51 -5.20 5.83
CA ASP A 47 -1.70 -6.05 5.87
C ASP A 47 -2.17 -6.56 4.51
N ALA A 48 -3.11 -7.50 4.52
CA ALA A 48 -3.79 -7.95 3.32
C ALA A 48 -4.53 -6.79 2.63
N GLY A 49 -4.49 -6.78 1.29
CA GLY A 49 -5.08 -5.72 0.47
C GLY A 49 -4.31 -4.39 0.46
N SER A 50 -3.12 -4.32 1.06
CA SER A 50 -2.29 -3.10 1.05
C SER A 50 -1.56 -2.85 -0.28
N GLY A 51 -1.49 -3.86 -1.15
CA GLY A 51 -0.79 -3.80 -2.44
C GLY A 51 0.62 -4.40 -2.45
N LYS A 52 0.96 -5.26 -1.47
CA LYS A 52 2.28 -5.92 -1.37
C LYS A 52 2.69 -6.63 -2.66
N SER A 53 1.84 -7.48 -3.23
CA SER A 53 2.15 -8.25 -4.44
C SER A 53 2.50 -7.35 -5.63
N SER A 54 1.74 -6.27 -5.82
CA SER A 54 2.01 -5.26 -6.86
C SER A 54 3.34 -4.55 -6.63
N LEU A 55 3.63 -4.16 -5.37
CA LEU A 55 4.90 -3.53 -5.00
C LEU A 55 6.09 -4.49 -5.24
N ILE A 56 5.98 -5.75 -4.83
CA ILE A 56 7.02 -6.77 -5.01
C ILE A 56 7.28 -7.02 -6.49
N LYS A 57 6.23 -7.15 -7.32
CA LYS A 57 6.38 -7.30 -8.77
C LYS A 57 7.08 -6.11 -9.42
N GLY A 58 6.84 -4.90 -8.92
CA GLY A 58 7.57 -3.70 -9.34
C GLY A 58 9.04 -3.73 -8.93
N MET A 59 9.32 -4.12 -7.68
CA MET A 59 10.69 -4.18 -7.14
C MET A 59 11.53 -5.32 -7.73
N PHE A 60 10.90 -6.45 -8.06
CA PHE A 60 11.55 -7.67 -8.54
C PHE A 60 10.81 -8.21 -9.77
N PRO A 61 10.97 -7.57 -10.95
CA PRO A 61 10.32 -8.02 -12.17
C PRO A 61 10.66 -9.48 -12.50
N GLY A 62 9.64 -10.27 -12.86
CA GLY A 62 9.79 -11.71 -13.16
C GLY A 62 9.85 -12.63 -11.94
N LEU A 63 9.78 -12.10 -10.71
CA LEU A 63 9.65 -12.92 -9.51
C LEU A 63 8.25 -13.57 -9.46
N GLU A 64 8.23 -14.89 -9.48
CA GLU A 64 7.02 -15.66 -9.21
C GLU A 64 6.72 -15.71 -7.71
N LEU A 65 5.56 -15.18 -7.31
CA LEU A 65 5.08 -15.21 -5.94
C LEU A 65 4.50 -16.58 -5.57
N SER A 66 4.62 -16.95 -4.30
CA SER A 66 4.04 -18.19 -3.75
C SER A 66 2.52 -18.13 -3.63
N ASN A 67 2.05 -16.93 -3.31
CA ASN A 67 0.67 -16.52 -3.24
C ASN A 67 0.61 -15.16 -3.92
N ASP A 68 -0.25 -15.03 -4.91
CA ASP A 68 -0.65 -13.73 -5.42
C ASP A 68 -2.17 -13.62 -5.27
N ASP A 69 -2.67 -12.40 -5.36
CA ASP A 69 -4.05 -12.01 -5.12
C ASP A 69 -5.09 -12.92 -5.82
N ASP A 70 -4.74 -13.59 -6.92
CA ASP A 70 -5.61 -14.52 -7.68
C ASP A 70 -5.13 -15.97 -7.78
N VAL A 71 -3.85 -16.26 -7.49
CA VAL A 71 -3.23 -17.56 -7.83
C VAL A 71 -2.33 -18.06 -6.71
N LEU A 72 -2.59 -19.29 -6.30
CA LEU A 72 -1.69 -20.06 -5.43
C LEU A 72 -0.72 -20.87 -6.27
N ASN A 73 0.56 -20.88 -5.89
CA ASN A 73 1.58 -21.69 -6.52
C ASN A 73 2.09 -22.78 -5.56
N PRO A 74 1.47 -23.97 -5.55
CA PRO A 74 1.82 -25.07 -4.63
C PRO A 74 3.30 -25.44 -4.67
N ARG A 75 3.93 -25.36 -5.86
CA ARG A 75 5.35 -25.66 -6.03
C ARG A 75 6.23 -24.69 -5.25
N LYS A 76 5.92 -23.39 -5.30
CA LYS A 76 6.66 -22.37 -4.54
C LYS A 76 6.46 -22.53 -3.03
N ILE A 77 5.28 -22.94 -2.59
CA ILE A 77 5.02 -23.18 -1.17
C ILE A 77 5.84 -24.40 -0.67
N MET A 78 5.91 -25.46 -1.48
CA MET A 78 6.64 -26.67 -1.12
C MET A 78 8.17 -26.55 -1.27
N GLN A 79 8.67 -25.48 -1.87
CA GLN A 79 10.12 -25.22 -2.03
C GLN A 79 10.89 -25.22 -0.69
N VAL A 80 10.20 -24.96 0.43
CA VAL A 80 10.79 -24.99 1.80
C VAL A 80 11.24 -26.41 2.17
N ARG A 81 10.61 -27.45 1.60
CA ARG A 81 10.92 -28.86 1.84
C ARG A 81 11.72 -29.51 0.70
N GLU A 82 11.89 -28.82 -0.42
CA GLU A 82 12.73 -29.32 -1.51
C GLU A 82 14.21 -29.24 -1.11
N GLY A 83 14.96 -30.32 -1.35
CA GLY A 83 16.41 -30.32 -1.18
C GLY A 83 17.04 -29.28 -2.13
N LEU A 84 18.02 -28.51 -1.66
CA LEU A 84 18.56 -27.41 -2.46
C LEU A 84 19.33 -27.80 -3.71
N ASP A 85 19.60 -29.09 -3.89
CA ASP A 85 20.15 -29.62 -5.15
C ASP A 85 19.06 -29.68 -6.24
N ASP A 86 17.78 -29.71 -5.85
CA ASP A 86 16.61 -29.59 -6.73
C ASP A 86 16.12 -28.14 -6.89
N LEU A 87 16.55 -27.22 -6.01
CA LEU A 87 16.28 -25.79 -6.13
C LEU A 87 17.12 -25.21 -7.28
N LYS A 88 16.56 -25.33 -8.49
CA LYS A 88 17.01 -24.73 -9.76
C LYS A 88 17.57 -23.30 -9.56
N ASP A 89 18.36 -22.83 -10.54
CA ASP A 89 19.07 -21.54 -10.66
C ASP A 89 18.22 -20.25 -10.52
N SER A 90 17.15 -20.23 -9.73
CA SER A 90 16.46 -19.01 -9.36
C SER A 90 17.35 -18.15 -8.46
N GLY A 91 17.68 -16.95 -8.93
CA GLY A 91 18.44 -15.96 -8.17
C GLY A 91 17.68 -15.35 -6.98
N SER A 92 16.36 -15.56 -6.88
CA SER A 92 15.52 -15.01 -5.81
C SER A 92 14.36 -15.94 -5.46
N TYR A 93 14.05 -16.04 -4.17
CA TYR A 93 12.93 -16.81 -3.61
C TYR A 93 11.89 -15.91 -2.97
N HIS A 94 10.66 -16.39 -2.87
CA HIS A 94 9.55 -15.68 -2.25
C HIS A 94 8.88 -16.54 -1.19
N ILE A 95 8.54 -15.95 -0.04
CA ILE A 95 7.74 -16.58 1.01
C ILE A 95 6.71 -15.56 1.50
N ASP A 96 5.44 -15.96 1.57
CA ASP A 96 4.42 -15.27 2.36
C ASP A 96 4.24 -16.00 3.68
N MET A 97 4.61 -15.40 4.81
CA MET A 97 4.58 -16.08 6.11
C MET A 97 3.16 -16.45 6.56
N ARG A 98 2.15 -15.63 6.28
CA ARG A 98 0.75 -15.95 6.68
C ARG A 98 0.24 -17.17 5.93
N PHE A 99 0.65 -17.32 4.67
CA PHE A 99 0.28 -18.48 3.88
C PHE A 99 1.16 -19.70 4.18
N GLN A 100 2.48 -19.52 4.23
CA GLN A 100 3.46 -20.60 4.38
C GLN A 100 3.31 -21.37 5.69
N THR A 101 2.98 -20.68 6.79
CA THR A 101 2.78 -21.32 8.11
C THR A 101 1.58 -22.26 8.16
N ALA A 102 0.66 -22.21 7.19
CA ALA A 102 -0.41 -23.19 7.08
C ALA A 102 0.07 -24.56 6.54
N PHE A 103 1.25 -24.63 5.91
CA PHE A 103 1.76 -25.84 5.23
C PHE A 103 3.06 -26.39 5.82
N THR A 104 3.88 -25.52 6.40
CA THR A 104 5.21 -25.87 6.94
C THR A 104 5.41 -25.32 8.34
N GLN A 105 6.18 -26.03 9.15
CA GLN A 105 6.51 -25.61 10.51
C GLN A 105 7.53 -24.46 10.52
N MET A 106 7.49 -23.61 11.54
CA MET A 106 8.37 -22.42 11.63
C MET A 106 9.85 -22.78 11.53
N TYR A 107 10.29 -23.88 12.15
CA TYR A 107 11.69 -24.30 12.08
C TYR A 107 12.12 -24.66 10.65
N GLU A 108 11.24 -25.28 9.86
CA GLU A 108 11.51 -25.60 8.45
C GLU A 108 11.73 -24.31 7.63
N ILE A 109 10.91 -23.29 7.87
CA ILE A 109 11.02 -21.98 7.21
C ILE A 109 12.33 -21.29 7.59
N VAL A 110 12.68 -21.31 8.88
CA VAL A 110 13.95 -20.72 9.38
C VAL A 110 15.16 -21.41 8.74
N ASP A 111 15.16 -22.74 8.70
CA ASP A 111 16.24 -23.52 8.11
C ASP A 111 16.37 -23.23 6.61
N PHE A 112 15.26 -23.20 5.88
CA PHE A 112 15.23 -22.82 4.46
C PHE A 112 15.85 -21.43 4.24
N VAL A 113 15.39 -20.41 4.98
CA VAL A 113 15.88 -19.03 4.83
C VAL A 113 17.37 -18.94 5.14
N LYS A 114 17.83 -19.53 6.25
CA LYS A 114 19.27 -19.55 6.60
C LYS A 114 20.10 -20.22 5.50
N ASN A 115 19.60 -21.30 4.93
CA ASN A 115 20.31 -22.03 3.90
C ASN A 115 20.40 -21.23 2.58
N VAL A 116 19.30 -20.62 2.13
CA VAL A 116 19.29 -19.70 0.97
C VAL A 116 20.31 -18.57 1.14
N LEU A 117 20.34 -17.94 2.32
CA LEU A 117 21.28 -16.87 2.64
C LEU A 117 22.74 -17.33 2.65
N SER A 118 23.02 -18.53 3.17
CA SER A 118 24.36 -19.13 3.17
C SER A 118 24.92 -19.33 1.76
N ARG A 119 24.04 -19.63 0.79
CA ARG A 119 24.35 -19.77 -0.64
C ARG A 119 24.40 -18.43 -1.39
N LYS A 120 24.35 -17.31 -0.66
CA LYS A 120 24.37 -15.95 -1.22
C LYS A 120 23.22 -15.64 -2.17
N ARG A 121 22.09 -16.34 -2.04
CA ARG A 121 20.87 -16.10 -2.83
C ARG A 121 19.91 -15.18 -2.05
N ARG A 122 19.01 -14.51 -2.77
CA ARG A 122 18.03 -13.58 -2.19
C ARG A 122 16.73 -14.30 -1.83
N VAL A 123 16.10 -13.90 -0.74
CA VAL A 123 14.75 -14.28 -0.33
C VAL A 123 13.94 -13.02 0.05
N ILE A 124 12.76 -12.93 -0.52
CA ILE A 124 11.75 -11.91 -0.25
C ILE A 124 10.71 -12.55 0.67
N VAL A 125 10.46 -11.94 1.81
CA VAL A 125 9.55 -12.47 2.83
C VAL A 125 8.44 -11.45 3.10
N GLU A 126 7.21 -11.78 2.72
CA GLU A 126 6.02 -11.05 3.16
C GLU A 126 5.65 -11.43 4.59
N HIS A 127 5.14 -10.44 5.34
CA HIS A 127 4.88 -10.56 6.76
C HIS A 127 6.14 -10.96 7.54
N PHE A 128 7.26 -10.32 7.21
CA PHE A 128 8.57 -10.60 7.80
C PHE A 128 8.60 -10.40 9.33
N ASP A 129 7.72 -9.56 9.86
CA ASP A 129 7.48 -9.41 11.30
C ASP A 129 7.15 -10.73 12.01
N LEU A 130 6.55 -11.70 11.31
CA LEU A 130 6.25 -13.03 11.85
C LEU A 130 7.46 -13.97 11.85
N LEU A 131 8.38 -13.81 10.90
CA LEU A 131 9.58 -14.65 10.79
C LEU A 131 10.71 -14.16 11.70
N TYR A 132 10.87 -12.84 11.81
CA TYR A 132 11.99 -12.20 12.50
C TYR A 132 12.27 -12.76 13.92
N PRO A 133 11.27 -12.98 14.80
CA PRO A 133 11.51 -13.51 16.14
C PRO A 133 12.15 -14.90 16.16
N ALA A 134 11.83 -15.75 15.19
CA ALA A 134 12.37 -17.11 15.09
C ALA A 134 13.69 -17.17 14.31
N LEU A 135 13.85 -16.30 13.30
CA LEU A 135 15.05 -16.24 12.48
C LEU A 135 16.24 -15.64 13.25
N GLY A 136 16.00 -14.65 14.10
CA GLY A 136 17.03 -13.97 14.90
C GLY A 136 17.96 -13.05 14.11
N ILE A 137 17.64 -12.79 12.84
CA ILE A 137 18.41 -11.93 11.92
C ILE A 137 17.42 -10.95 11.30
N ASN A 138 17.76 -9.65 11.29
CA ASN A 138 16.95 -8.63 10.64
C ASN A 138 17.19 -8.61 9.13
N ALA A 139 16.24 -8.05 8.37
CA ALA A 139 16.37 -7.94 6.92
C ALA A 139 17.43 -6.92 6.51
N ASP A 140 18.03 -7.07 5.33
CA ASP A 140 18.93 -6.06 4.75
C ASP A 140 18.16 -4.77 4.39
N ILE A 141 16.89 -4.94 4.02
CA ILE A 141 15.93 -3.88 3.78
C ILE A 141 14.55 -4.31 4.28
N ILE A 142 13.84 -3.39 4.93
CA ILE A 142 12.43 -3.54 5.28
C ILE A 142 11.62 -2.54 4.45
N VAL A 143 10.57 -3.04 3.80
CA VAL A 143 9.59 -2.23 3.09
C VAL A 143 8.23 -2.42 3.74
N GLY A 144 7.75 -1.38 4.41
CA GLY A 144 6.41 -1.34 4.99
C GLY A 144 5.43 -0.68 4.04
N ILE A 145 4.21 -1.21 3.90
CA ILE A 145 3.14 -0.62 3.08
C ILE A 145 1.83 -0.45 3.87
N GLY A 146 1.36 0.79 3.92
CA GLY A 146 0.12 1.21 4.56
C GLY A 146 -0.51 2.36 3.76
N GLU A 147 -0.73 3.50 4.41
CA GLU A 147 -1.01 4.78 3.74
C GLU A 147 0.23 5.34 3.03
N GLU A 148 1.37 5.22 3.69
CA GLU A 148 2.69 5.43 3.13
C GLU A 148 3.39 4.10 2.83
N ILE A 149 4.41 4.17 1.97
CA ILE A 149 5.45 3.14 1.89
C ILE A 149 6.68 3.66 2.63
N ILE A 150 7.15 2.85 3.59
CA ILE A 150 8.34 3.14 4.39
C ILE A 150 9.44 2.17 3.97
N VAL A 151 10.58 2.70 3.53
CA VAL A 151 11.76 1.91 3.18
C VAL A 151 12.85 2.22 4.20
N THR A 152 13.39 1.19 4.85
CA THR A 152 14.42 1.35 5.88
C THR A 152 15.45 0.23 5.82
N ARG A 153 16.67 0.56 6.23
CA ARG A 153 17.78 -0.38 6.39
C ARG A 153 18.05 -0.54 7.88
N PRO A 154 17.60 -1.63 8.51
CA PRO A 154 17.75 -1.78 9.94
C PRO A 154 19.21 -1.94 10.32
N SER A 155 19.58 -1.41 11.49
CA SER A 155 20.88 -1.61 12.14
C SER A 155 20.69 -2.34 13.46
N VAL A 156 21.76 -2.47 14.26
CA VAL A 156 21.66 -2.94 15.65
C VAL A 156 20.73 -2.07 16.51
N PHE A 157 20.44 -0.84 16.07
CA PHE A 157 19.49 0.07 16.71
C PHE A 157 18.09 0.05 16.06
N GLY A 158 17.82 -0.93 15.20
CA GLY A 158 16.55 -1.08 14.50
C GLY A 158 16.47 -0.26 13.19
N PRO A 159 15.24 -0.03 12.67
CA PRO A 159 13.97 -0.40 13.28
C PRO A 159 13.70 -1.92 13.29
N LEU A 160 12.88 -2.38 14.22
CA LEU A 160 12.38 -3.75 14.25
C LEU A 160 11.24 -3.90 13.22
N PRO A 161 11.11 -5.06 12.54
CA PRO A 161 10.02 -5.30 11.59
C PRO A 161 8.63 -5.08 12.20
N GLY A 162 8.42 -5.50 13.45
CA GLY A 162 7.16 -5.29 14.18
C GLY A 162 6.81 -3.81 14.36
N SER A 163 7.80 -2.95 14.66
CA SER A 163 7.58 -1.51 14.78
C SER A 163 7.14 -0.88 13.45
N ILE A 164 7.73 -1.32 12.33
CA ILE A 164 7.31 -0.86 11.00
C ILE A 164 5.90 -1.37 10.68
N TYR A 165 5.60 -2.64 11.00
CA TYR A 165 4.28 -3.22 10.83
C TYR A 165 3.20 -2.41 11.55
N GLU A 166 3.40 -2.05 12.83
CA GLU A 166 2.43 -1.27 13.60
C GLU A 166 2.09 0.08 12.95
N ILE A 167 3.11 0.80 12.45
CA ILE A 167 2.93 2.09 11.76
C ILE A 167 2.06 1.89 10.52
N VAL A 168 2.44 0.94 9.66
CA VAL A 168 1.76 0.75 8.38
C VAL A 168 0.37 0.13 8.54
N HIS A 169 0.18 -0.76 9.52
CA HIS A 169 -1.10 -1.33 9.90
C HIS A 169 -2.10 -0.25 10.31
N LYS A 170 -1.71 0.63 11.24
CA LYS A 170 -2.57 1.74 11.69
C LYS A 170 -2.89 2.68 10.52
N SER A 171 -1.89 3.05 9.73
CA SER A 171 -2.08 4.00 8.61
C SER A 171 -2.97 3.43 7.49
N LEU A 172 -2.92 2.13 7.20
CA LEU A 172 -3.68 1.50 6.12
C LEU A 172 -5.19 1.75 6.23
N THR A 173 -5.72 1.86 7.46
CA THR A 173 -7.14 2.15 7.70
C THR A 173 -7.56 3.46 7.06
N TYR A 174 -6.74 4.51 7.15
CA TYR A 174 -7.02 5.80 6.52
C TYR A 174 -7.01 5.71 5.00
N ARG A 175 -6.10 4.92 4.42
CA ARG A 175 -6.05 4.71 2.98
C ARG A 175 -7.30 4.00 2.47
N LYS A 176 -7.77 2.96 3.17
CA LYS A 176 -9.03 2.25 2.85
C LYS A 176 -10.25 3.17 2.95
N MET A 177 -10.34 3.97 4.01
CA MET A 177 -11.42 4.95 4.19
C MET A 177 -11.42 6.00 3.07
N ALA A 178 -10.24 6.55 2.76
CA ALA A 178 -10.10 7.58 1.73
C ALA A 178 -10.42 7.06 0.33
N HIS A 179 -10.18 5.78 0.05
CA HIS A 179 -10.51 5.17 -1.24
C HIS A 179 -12.01 4.89 -1.37
N THR A 180 -12.65 4.32 -0.34
CA THR A 180 -14.11 4.21 -0.32
C THR A 180 -14.80 5.58 -0.43
N ALA A 181 -14.28 6.61 0.23
CA ALA A 181 -14.83 7.97 0.12
C ALA A 181 -14.63 8.59 -1.28
N GLU A 182 -13.50 8.31 -1.93
CA GLU A 182 -13.23 8.74 -3.31
C GLU A 182 -14.24 8.10 -4.27
N ASP A 183 -14.43 6.77 -4.23
CA ASP A 183 -15.37 6.07 -5.12
C ASP A 183 -16.82 6.52 -4.92
N VAL A 184 -17.25 6.73 -3.67
CA VAL A 184 -18.58 7.31 -3.38
C VAL A 184 -18.69 8.73 -3.96
N THR A 185 -17.61 9.52 -3.89
CA THR A 185 -17.60 10.88 -4.45
C THR A 185 -17.69 10.86 -5.97
N MET A 186 -16.89 10.01 -6.63
CA MET A 186 -16.91 9.85 -8.09
C MET A 186 -18.28 9.40 -8.59
N GLN A 187 -18.91 8.45 -7.88
CA GLN A 187 -20.26 8.01 -8.19
C GLN A 187 -21.29 9.14 -8.13
N ILE A 188 -21.26 9.98 -7.08
CA ILE A 188 -22.20 11.08 -6.93
C ILE A 188 -21.94 12.16 -8.00
N LEU A 189 -20.67 12.43 -8.32
CA LEU A 189 -20.29 13.35 -9.38
C LEU A 189 -20.89 12.93 -10.73
N GLU A 190 -20.83 11.65 -11.04
CA GLU A 190 -21.41 11.10 -12.27
C GLU A 190 -22.95 11.11 -12.23
N GLU A 191 -23.57 10.60 -11.16
CA GLU A 191 -25.02 10.41 -11.08
C GLU A 191 -25.81 11.72 -10.87
N GLU A 192 -25.24 12.73 -10.20
CA GLU A 192 -25.97 13.93 -9.76
C GLU A 192 -25.42 15.26 -10.28
N PHE A 193 -24.16 15.29 -10.75
CA PHE A 193 -23.48 16.52 -11.18
C PHE A 193 -23.09 16.52 -12.66
N ASP A 194 -23.37 15.43 -13.40
CA ASP A 194 -23.04 15.28 -14.83
C ASP A 194 -21.53 15.44 -15.10
N ILE A 195 -20.71 14.94 -14.17
CA ILE A 195 -19.24 14.96 -14.27
C ILE A 195 -18.75 13.53 -14.47
N CYS A 196 -18.38 13.21 -15.70
CA CYS A 196 -17.83 11.91 -16.08
C CYS A 196 -16.39 11.72 -15.55
N HIS A 197 -15.97 10.46 -15.45
CA HIS A 197 -14.65 10.07 -14.98
C HIS A 197 -13.50 10.69 -15.79
N ASP A 198 -13.69 10.90 -17.11
CA ASP A 198 -12.68 11.51 -18.00
C ASP A 198 -12.46 13.01 -17.75
N CYS A 199 -13.29 13.66 -16.93
CA CYS A 199 -13.14 15.08 -16.60
C CYS A 199 -12.03 15.36 -15.59
N TYR A 200 -11.53 14.34 -14.89
CA TYR A 200 -10.54 14.47 -13.83
C TYR A 200 -9.62 13.24 -13.77
N PHE A 201 -8.57 13.33 -12.96
CA PHE A 201 -7.76 12.18 -12.60
C PHE A 201 -7.46 12.17 -11.10
N SER A 202 -7.33 10.98 -10.53
CA SER A 202 -7.08 10.79 -9.11
C SER A 202 -5.63 11.06 -8.73
N SER A 203 -5.45 11.64 -7.55
CA SER A 203 -4.17 11.87 -6.90
C SER A 203 -4.31 11.63 -5.39
N ASP A 204 -3.21 11.24 -4.76
CA ASP A 204 -3.21 10.90 -3.34
C ASP A 204 -2.79 12.10 -2.47
N ILE A 205 -3.43 12.22 -1.31
CA ILE A 205 -3.02 13.09 -0.20
C ILE A 205 -3.14 12.28 1.09
N ARG A 206 -2.37 12.66 2.13
CA ARG A 206 -2.49 11.97 3.42
C ARG A 206 -3.90 12.12 3.99
N LYS A 207 -4.44 11.02 4.52
CA LYS A 207 -5.77 10.86 5.09
C LYS A 207 -6.84 11.48 4.21
N GLY A 208 -6.78 11.23 2.91
CA GLY A 208 -7.71 11.86 1.97
C GLY A 208 -7.50 11.43 0.53
N PHE A 209 -8.18 12.11 -0.37
CA PHE A 209 -8.05 11.94 -1.81
C PHE A 209 -8.13 13.29 -2.51
N VAL A 210 -7.63 13.34 -3.75
CA VAL A 210 -7.69 14.52 -4.60
C VAL A 210 -8.16 14.12 -6.00
N LEU A 211 -9.23 14.75 -6.48
CA LEU A 211 -9.60 14.69 -7.89
C LEU A 211 -9.10 15.96 -8.58
N LYS A 212 -8.24 15.80 -9.59
CA LYS A 212 -7.62 16.91 -10.32
C LYS A 212 -8.34 17.13 -11.64
N PHE A 213 -8.95 18.30 -11.79
CA PHE A 213 -9.63 18.74 -12.99
C PHE A 213 -8.73 19.64 -13.84
N PRO A 214 -8.53 19.37 -15.14
CA PRO A 214 -7.79 20.26 -16.04
C PRO A 214 -8.45 21.64 -16.22
N GLN A 215 -9.79 21.70 -16.10
CA GLN A 215 -10.59 22.93 -16.17
C GLN A 215 -11.36 23.11 -14.86
N GLU A 216 -11.74 24.34 -14.52
CA GLU A 216 -12.51 24.58 -13.29
C GLU A 216 -13.92 23.99 -13.45
N PRO A 217 -14.31 22.97 -12.64
CA PRO A 217 -15.64 22.40 -12.74
C PRO A 217 -16.65 23.28 -12.01
N PHE A 218 -17.87 23.39 -12.55
CA PHE A 218 -18.97 24.04 -11.87
C PHE A 218 -19.66 23.05 -10.93
N ILE A 219 -19.31 23.09 -9.64
CA ILE A 219 -19.81 22.15 -8.63
C ILE A 219 -20.32 22.92 -7.41
N ASP A 220 -21.56 22.65 -7.00
CA ASP A 220 -22.04 23.04 -5.67
C ASP A 220 -21.41 22.10 -4.61
N LEU A 221 -20.30 22.57 -4.02
CA LEU A 221 -19.54 21.81 -3.01
C LEU A 221 -20.34 21.56 -1.72
N GLY A 222 -21.29 22.44 -1.39
CA GLY A 222 -22.18 22.27 -0.24
C GLY A 222 -23.15 21.12 -0.47
N ARG A 223 -23.80 21.09 -1.64
CA ARG A 223 -24.64 19.98 -2.06
C ARG A 223 -23.84 18.68 -2.17
N LEU A 224 -22.68 18.70 -2.82
CA LEU A 224 -21.84 17.52 -2.99
C LEU A 224 -21.42 16.94 -1.63
N SER A 225 -20.93 17.79 -0.72
CA SER A 225 -20.54 17.35 0.62
C SER A 225 -21.69 16.73 1.40
N LYS A 226 -22.91 17.28 1.29
CA LYS A 226 -24.10 16.75 1.95
C LYS A 226 -24.45 15.37 1.38
N ARG A 227 -24.48 15.23 0.05
CA ARG A 227 -24.79 13.97 -0.62
C ARG A 227 -23.78 12.87 -0.31
N ILE A 228 -22.48 13.17 -0.27
CA ILE A 228 -21.46 12.19 0.10
C ILE A 228 -21.70 11.69 1.53
N LYS A 229 -21.94 12.59 2.49
CA LYS A 229 -22.20 12.20 3.89
C LYS A 229 -23.45 11.34 4.01
N GLU A 230 -24.56 11.75 3.38
CA GLU A 230 -25.79 10.97 3.36
C GLU A 230 -25.56 9.56 2.80
N THR A 231 -24.80 9.42 1.71
CA THR A 231 -24.47 8.12 1.11
C THR A 231 -23.56 7.27 2.00
N LEU A 232 -22.57 7.88 2.66
CA LEU A 232 -21.72 7.16 3.62
C LEU A 232 -22.54 6.62 4.80
N ASP A 233 -23.49 7.42 5.30
CA ASP A 233 -24.37 7.11 6.44
C ASP A 233 -25.41 6.02 6.13
N LEU A 234 -25.65 5.68 4.86
CA LEU A 234 -26.52 4.54 4.47
C LEU A 234 -25.97 3.17 4.89
N ALA A 235 -24.71 3.10 5.36
CA ALA A 235 -24.07 1.88 5.84
C ALA A 235 -24.13 0.71 4.83
N MET A 236 -23.85 0.99 3.55
CA MET A 236 -23.88 0.00 2.48
C MET A 236 -22.65 -0.93 2.56
N PRO A 237 -22.81 -2.24 2.31
CA PRO A 237 -21.67 -3.15 2.20
C PRO A 237 -20.79 -2.77 1.02
N VAL A 238 -19.48 -2.93 1.19
CA VAL A 238 -18.48 -2.73 0.13
C VAL A 238 -17.66 -4.00 -0.01
N SER A 239 -17.58 -4.53 -1.22
CA SER A 239 -16.87 -5.80 -1.50
C SER A 239 -16.16 -5.77 -2.84
N TYR A 240 -15.08 -6.52 -2.94
CA TYR A 240 -14.41 -6.83 -4.20
C TYR A 240 -15.42 -7.48 -5.19
N TYR A 241 -15.37 -7.08 -6.46
CA TYR A 241 -16.16 -7.71 -7.53
C TYR A 241 -15.22 -8.37 -8.54
N ASP A 242 -14.33 -7.60 -9.15
CA ASP A 242 -13.23 -8.08 -10.00
C ASP A 242 -12.04 -7.11 -9.93
N GLU A 243 -11.01 -7.31 -10.76
CA GLU A 243 -9.76 -6.54 -10.73
C GLU A 243 -9.92 -5.05 -11.09
N ASN A 244 -11.04 -4.64 -11.69
CA ASN A 244 -11.33 -3.25 -12.06
C ASN A 244 -12.62 -2.71 -11.43
N HIS A 245 -13.28 -3.48 -10.56
CA HIS A 245 -14.58 -3.09 -10.00
C HIS A 245 -14.77 -3.52 -8.55
N ILE A 246 -15.56 -2.73 -7.84
CA ILE A 246 -16.12 -3.07 -6.52
C ILE A 246 -17.64 -3.07 -6.58
N LYS A 247 -18.25 -3.69 -5.58
CA LYS A 247 -19.69 -3.59 -5.33
C LYS A 247 -19.92 -2.70 -4.10
N ILE A 248 -20.69 -1.62 -4.26
CA ILE A 248 -21.18 -0.77 -3.16
C ILE A 248 -22.70 -0.94 -3.07
N GLY A 249 -23.18 -1.57 -2.00
CA GLY A 249 -24.58 -1.99 -1.92
C GLY A 249 -24.88 -2.98 -3.04
N GLU A 250 -25.78 -2.62 -3.95
CA GLU A 250 -26.10 -3.42 -5.15
C GLU A 250 -25.42 -2.92 -6.43
N LYS A 251 -24.72 -1.78 -6.38
CA LYS A 251 -24.13 -1.14 -7.57
C LYS A 251 -22.70 -1.62 -7.79
N ILE A 252 -22.36 -1.85 -9.06
CA ILE A 252 -20.99 -2.13 -9.50
C ILE A 252 -20.35 -0.80 -9.88
N VAL A 253 -19.18 -0.52 -9.32
CA VAL A 253 -18.44 0.74 -9.46
C VAL A 253 -17.03 0.43 -9.96
N VAL A 254 -16.57 1.16 -10.98
CA VAL A 254 -15.20 1.07 -11.50
C VAL A 254 -14.22 1.53 -10.44
N CYS A 255 -13.13 0.80 -10.25
CA CYS A 255 -12.14 1.07 -9.20
C CYS A 255 -10.77 0.51 -9.56
N ASP A 256 -9.73 1.33 -9.45
CA ASP A 256 -8.33 0.94 -9.75
C ASP A 256 -7.65 0.17 -8.60
N GLY A 257 -8.30 0.06 -7.44
CA GLY A 257 -7.77 -0.62 -6.27
C GLY A 257 -8.83 -1.39 -5.49
N PRO A 258 -9.53 -2.36 -6.10
CA PRO A 258 -10.77 -2.94 -5.58
C PRO A 258 -10.60 -3.74 -4.27
N ARG A 259 -9.37 -4.05 -3.89
CA ARG A 259 -9.01 -4.72 -2.62
C ARG A 259 -8.71 -3.75 -1.47
N LEU A 260 -8.71 -2.44 -1.75
CA LEU A 260 -8.30 -1.37 -0.85
C LEU A 260 -9.52 -0.57 -0.35
N HIS A 261 -10.50 -1.24 0.24
CA HIS A 261 -11.70 -0.60 0.79
C HIS A 261 -11.97 -1.00 2.21
N VAL A 262 -12.70 -0.14 2.93
CA VAL A 262 -13.42 -0.58 4.12
C VAL A 262 -14.60 -1.43 3.70
N SER A 263 -15.00 -2.40 4.53
CA SER A 263 -16.06 -3.36 4.17
C SER A 263 -17.47 -2.78 4.16
N ASN A 264 -17.65 -1.52 4.59
CA ASN A 264 -18.93 -0.86 4.69
C ASN A 264 -18.74 0.66 4.68
N THR A 265 -19.62 1.41 4.03
CA THR A 265 -19.50 2.87 3.90
C THR A 265 -19.54 3.60 5.25
N SER A 266 -20.25 3.08 6.25
CA SER A 266 -20.29 3.66 7.60
C SER A 266 -18.95 3.58 8.36
N LYS A 267 -18.00 2.77 7.88
CA LYS A 267 -16.64 2.71 8.43
C LYS A 267 -15.76 3.86 7.95
N VAL A 268 -16.22 4.68 7.02
CA VAL A 268 -15.57 5.95 6.66
C VAL A 268 -15.90 6.97 7.76
N LEU A 269 -14.95 7.19 8.66
CA LEU A 269 -15.12 8.09 9.80
C LEU A 269 -14.46 9.44 9.53
N ASN A 270 -14.99 10.51 10.14
CA ASN A 270 -14.39 11.85 10.10
C ASN A 270 -14.17 12.38 8.67
N PHE A 271 -15.11 12.10 7.77
CA PHE A 271 -15.08 12.60 6.41
C PHE A 271 -15.48 14.09 6.34
N SER A 272 -14.66 14.89 5.67
CA SER A 272 -15.00 16.25 5.27
C SER A 272 -14.57 16.53 3.83
N LEU A 273 -15.41 17.30 3.12
CA LEU A 273 -15.08 17.85 1.81
C LEU A 273 -14.61 19.30 1.99
N VAL A 274 -13.46 19.65 1.43
CA VAL A 274 -12.97 21.02 1.43
C VAL A 274 -13.91 21.89 0.59
N GLN A 275 -14.47 22.94 1.20
CA GLN A 275 -15.50 23.81 0.61
C GLN A 275 -14.94 24.85 -0.38
N ARG A 276 -13.80 24.54 -1.00
CA ARG A 276 -13.18 25.31 -2.08
C ARG A 276 -12.37 24.37 -2.96
N LEU A 277 -12.28 24.69 -4.25
CA LEU A 277 -11.31 24.06 -5.13
C LEU A 277 -9.91 24.62 -4.86
N VAL A 278 -8.91 23.75 -4.80
CA VAL A 278 -7.51 24.16 -4.61
C VAL A 278 -6.81 24.19 -5.95
N LYS A 279 -6.33 25.35 -6.38
CA LYS A 279 -5.60 25.48 -7.64
C LYS A 279 -4.14 25.01 -7.47
N ASP A 280 -3.72 24.04 -8.27
CA ASP A 280 -2.32 23.63 -8.38
C ASP A 280 -1.64 24.46 -9.49
N PRO A 281 -0.77 25.43 -9.16
CA PRO A 281 -0.17 26.30 -10.17
C PRO A 281 0.86 25.58 -11.05
N ARG A 282 1.38 24.42 -10.62
CA ARG A 282 2.40 23.68 -11.39
C ARG A 282 1.76 22.89 -12.52
N THR A 283 0.64 22.23 -12.23
CA THR A 283 -0.09 21.44 -13.21
C THR A 283 -1.25 22.19 -13.86
N SER A 284 -1.54 23.42 -13.41
CA SER A 284 -2.69 24.22 -13.83
C SER A 284 -4.03 23.50 -13.68
N THR A 285 -4.16 22.67 -12.64
CA THR A 285 -5.38 21.90 -12.34
C THR A 285 -6.13 22.45 -11.14
N TRP A 286 -7.43 22.16 -11.07
CA TRP A 286 -8.31 22.46 -9.95
C TRP A 286 -8.56 21.18 -9.14
N CYS A 287 -8.23 21.21 -7.86
CA CYS A 287 -8.26 20.05 -6.99
C CYS A 287 -9.52 20.08 -6.11
N LEU A 288 -10.38 19.06 -6.27
CA LEU A 288 -11.40 18.71 -5.28
C LEU A 288 -10.75 17.83 -4.23
N VAL A 289 -10.89 18.17 -2.95
CA VAL A 289 -10.19 17.48 -1.86
C VAL A 289 -11.16 16.94 -0.81
N GLY A 290 -11.11 15.64 -0.60
CA GLY A 290 -11.78 14.95 0.51
C GLY A 290 -10.78 14.50 1.58
N LEU A 291 -11.14 14.63 2.85
CA LEU A 291 -10.28 14.37 4.00
C LEU A 291 -10.95 13.44 5.01
N ILE A 292 -10.14 12.66 5.74
CA ILE A 292 -10.50 11.59 6.69
C ILE A 292 -9.87 11.90 8.06
N ASP A 293 -10.02 13.14 8.49
CA ASP A 293 -9.60 13.62 9.82
C ASP A 293 -10.33 14.89 10.27
N ASN A 294 -11.39 15.30 9.55
CA ASN A 294 -12.16 16.53 9.77
C ASN A 294 -11.33 17.84 9.84
N ASN A 295 -10.04 17.84 9.51
CA ASN A 295 -9.20 19.01 9.65
C ASN A 295 -8.95 19.64 8.28
N SER A 296 -9.52 20.81 7.99
CA SER A 296 -9.27 21.57 6.75
C SER A 296 -8.32 22.75 6.92
N ASP A 297 -7.88 23.06 8.14
CA ASP A 297 -7.35 24.38 8.51
C ASP A 297 -5.90 24.61 8.06
N GLU A 298 -5.13 23.55 7.79
CA GLU A 298 -3.75 23.64 7.26
C GLU A 298 -3.55 22.76 6.01
N LEU A 299 -4.44 22.88 5.01
CA LEU A 299 -4.37 22.07 3.79
C LEU A 299 -3.03 22.22 3.04
N GLU A 300 -2.50 23.45 2.94
CA GLU A 300 -1.26 23.75 2.22
C GLU A 300 0.00 23.20 2.93
N ASN A 301 -0.06 22.94 4.25
CA ASN A 301 1.08 22.52 5.06
C ASN A 301 0.93 21.10 5.66
N ARG A 302 -0.06 20.31 5.22
CA ARG A 302 -0.38 19.00 5.81
C ARG A 302 0.81 18.05 5.88
N ASN A 303 1.62 17.99 4.82
CA ASN A 303 2.75 17.07 4.75
C ASN A 303 3.76 17.35 5.87
N THR A 304 4.01 18.63 6.17
CA THR A 304 4.87 19.08 7.27
C THR A 304 4.28 18.75 8.63
N VAL A 305 3.00 19.08 8.83
CA VAL A 305 2.26 18.79 10.08
C VAL A 305 2.33 17.31 10.39
N HIS A 306 2.07 16.46 9.39
CA HIS A 306 2.13 15.03 9.55
C HIS A 306 3.56 14.55 9.85
N PHE A 307 4.57 15.04 9.13
CA PHE A 307 5.95 14.63 9.32
C PHE A 307 6.49 15.00 10.71
N LEU A 308 6.19 16.21 11.21
CA LEU A 308 6.73 16.74 12.46
C LEU A 308 5.87 16.42 13.69
N LYS A 309 4.56 16.22 13.53
CA LYS A 309 3.60 16.06 14.64
C LYS A 309 2.88 14.71 14.59
N ARG A 310 3.55 13.62 14.18
CA ARG A 310 3.06 12.26 14.47
C ARG A 310 2.92 12.13 15.99
N LYS A 311 1.73 12.42 16.53
CA LYS A 311 1.34 12.05 17.88
C LYS A 311 0.78 10.63 17.79
N ASP A 312 1.24 9.79 18.70
CA ASP A 312 0.90 8.36 18.81
C ASP A 312 -0.60 8.06 18.80
#